data_AF-A0A8K0JUJ4-F1
#
_entry.id   AF-A0A8K0JUJ4-F1
#
_cell.length_a   1.000
_cell.length_b   1.000
_cell.length_c   1.000
_cell.angle_alpha   90.00
_cell.angle_beta   90.00
_cell.angle_gamma   90.00
#
_symmetry.space_group_name_H-M   'P 1'
#
loop_
_entity.id
_entity.type
_entity.pdbx_description
1 polymer ?
#
loop_
_entity_poly.entity_id
_entity_poly.type
_entity_poly.pdbx_seq_one_letter_code
_entity_poly.pdbx_strand_id
1 'polypeptide(L)'
;MPGNRCSVAVCSNSFYKTKGLEGSSSISYFRFPSDSRLRKIWIEACKRKDDWNPNNAFICSIHFTEDDFERNLMVEMNFARKKRTLKPGRISTLQRWASSIDMRQGLLKDVIHIMKVAALNLKEFEKVAVILFDEMKVEEVYELDKTADEVVGPHKQMQ
;
A
#
# COMPACT_ATOMS: atom_id res chain seq x y z
N MET A 1 -24.74 -9.65 -5.10
CA MET A 1 -24.52 -8.43 -5.91
C MET A 1 -23.12 -7.90 -5.63
N PRO A 2 -22.32 -7.55 -6.65
CA PRO A 2 -20.98 -7.00 -6.43
C PRO A 2 -21.04 -5.70 -5.60
N GLY A 3 -20.01 -5.47 -4.79
CA GLY A 3 -19.92 -4.28 -3.96
C GLY A 3 -19.74 -3.05 -4.85
N ASN A 4 -20.70 -2.12 -4.80
CA ASN A 4 -20.67 -0.90 -5.63
C ASN A 4 -19.69 0.17 -5.11
N ARG A 5 -18.98 -0.10 -4.01
CA ARG A 5 -18.08 0.81 -3.30
C ARG A 5 -16.64 0.34 -3.40
N CYS A 6 -15.70 1.29 -3.35
CA CYS A 6 -14.28 0.98 -3.17
C CYS A 6 -14.06 0.21 -1.85
N SER A 7 -13.14 -0.74 -1.87
CA SER A 7 -12.84 -1.61 -0.73
C SER A 7 -11.79 -1.03 0.21
N VAL A 8 -11.13 0.08 -0.15
CA VAL A 8 -10.18 0.73 0.75
C VAL A 8 -10.93 1.46 1.86
N ALA A 9 -10.51 1.24 3.11
CA ALA A 9 -11.10 1.91 4.27
C ALA A 9 -11.10 3.44 4.09
N VAL A 10 -12.16 4.10 4.56
CA VAL A 10 -12.36 5.55 4.47
C VAL A 10 -12.57 6.08 3.04
N CYS A 11 -12.40 5.26 1.99
CA CYS A 11 -12.72 5.66 0.63
C CYS A 11 -14.23 5.76 0.42
N SER A 12 -14.71 6.93 -0.01
CA SER A 12 -16.13 7.20 -0.23
C SER A 12 -16.58 7.02 -1.69
N ASN A 13 -15.67 6.59 -2.57
CA ASN A 13 -15.92 6.37 -3.99
C ASN A 13 -16.79 5.13 -4.24
N SER A 14 -17.77 5.29 -5.12
CA SER A 14 -18.67 4.23 -5.56
C SER A 14 -18.99 4.40 -7.04
N PHE A 15 -19.30 3.31 -7.73
CA PHE A 15 -19.61 3.34 -9.16
C PHE A 15 -20.70 4.36 -9.50
N TYR A 16 -21.69 4.54 -8.63
CA TYR A 16 -22.77 5.51 -8.84
C TYR A 16 -22.32 6.96 -8.68
N LYS A 17 -21.43 7.25 -7.71
CA LYS A 17 -20.94 8.61 -7.45
C LYS A 17 -19.99 9.11 -8.53
N THR A 18 -19.26 8.20 -9.17
CA THR A 18 -18.20 8.53 -10.12
C THR A 18 -18.62 8.30 -11.57
N LYS A 19 -19.87 7.88 -11.79
CA LYS A 19 -20.45 7.67 -13.11
C LYS A 19 -20.52 9.01 -13.86
N GLY A 20 -19.94 9.06 -15.06
CA GLY A 20 -19.96 10.26 -15.91
C GLY A 20 -18.83 11.26 -15.63
N LEU A 21 -17.87 10.94 -14.75
CA LEU A 21 -16.64 11.72 -14.64
C LEU A 21 -15.77 11.45 -15.88
N GLU A 22 -15.49 12.52 -16.64
CA GLU A 22 -14.67 12.49 -17.86
C GLU A 22 -13.31 13.17 -17.64
N GLY A 23 -12.38 12.94 -18.56
CA GLY A 23 -11.05 13.52 -18.52
C GLY A 23 -10.21 13.07 -17.31
N SER A 24 -9.47 14.01 -16.71
CA SER A 24 -8.57 13.79 -15.57
C SER A 24 -9.27 13.32 -14.30
N SER A 25 -10.58 13.50 -14.20
CA SER A 25 -11.40 13.09 -13.05
C SER A 25 -12.01 11.69 -13.20
N SER A 26 -11.76 10.99 -14.32
CA SER A 26 -12.35 9.68 -14.58
C SER A 26 -11.81 8.61 -13.63
N ILE A 27 -12.72 7.91 -12.95
CA ILE A 27 -12.38 6.88 -11.96
C ILE A 27 -12.67 5.49 -12.51
N SER A 28 -11.63 4.66 -12.59
CA SER A 28 -11.71 3.25 -12.96
C SER A 28 -11.77 2.35 -11.72
N TYR A 29 -12.34 1.16 -11.84
CA TYR A 29 -12.48 0.19 -10.74
C TYR A 29 -11.88 -1.15 -11.13
N PHE A 30 -11.03 -1.69 -10.25
CA PHE A 30 -10.22 -2.88 -10.48
C PHE A 30 -10.62 -3.98 -9.49
N ARG A 31 -10.82 -5.19 -10.02
CA ARG A 31 -11.09 -6.37 -9.21
C ARG A 31 -9.81 -6.84 -8.52
N PHE A 32 -10.00 -7.57 -7.43
CA PHE A 32 -8.91 -8.27 -6.78
C PHE A 32 -8.28 -9.30 -7.74
N PRO A 33 -6.95 -9.45 -7.71
CA PRO A 33 -6.25 -10.44 -8.52
C PRO A 33 -6.70 -11.88 -8.22
N SER A 34 -6.61 -12.75 -9.23
CA SER A 34 -6.82 -14.19 -9.05
C SER A 34 -5.67 -14.86 -8.30
N ASP A 35 -4.45 -14.31 -8.39
CA ASP A 35 -3.28 -14.79 -7.64
C ASP A 35 -3.51 -14.63 -6.13
N SER A 36 -3.40 -15.73 -5.40
CA SER A 36 -3.74 -15.78 -3.97
C SER A 36 -2.82 -14.94 -3.10
N ARG A 37 -1.53 -14.79 -3.46
CA ARG A 37 -0.56 -13.99 -2.70
C ARG A 37 -0.84 -12.51 -2.89
N LEU A 38 -0.96 -12.06 -4.14
CA LEU A 38 -1.25 -10.66 -4.46
C LEU A 38 -2.62 -10.24 -3.94
N ARG A 39 -3.59 -11.16 -3.96
CA ARG A 39 -4.92 -10.92 -3.38
C ARG A 39 -4.87 -10.70 -1.87
N LYS A 40 -4.09 -11.48 -1.10
CA LYS A 40 -3.91 -11.26 0.34
C LYS A 40 -3.34 -9.88 0.63
N ILE A 41 -2.30 -9.49 -0.13
CA ILE A 41 -1.69 -8.16 -0.04
C ILE A 41 -2.72 -7.05 -0.26
N TRP A 42 -3.54 -7.16 -1.30
CA TRP A 42 -4.57 -6.15 -1.58
C TRP A 42 -5.65 -6.08 -0.49
N ILE A 43 -6.02 -7.21 0.10
CA ILE A 43 -6.99 -7.27 1.20
C ILE A 43 -6.44 -6.54 2.43
N GLU A 44 -5.18 -6.81 2.77
CA GLU A 44 -4.49 -6.16 3.89
C GLU A 44 -4.32 -4.65 3.67
N ALA A 45 -3.93 -4.26 2.45
CA ALA A 45 -3.78 -2.86 2.07
C ALA A 45 -5.10 -2.06 2.12
N CYS A 46 -6.26 -2.73 2.04
CA CYS A 46 -7.56 -2.09 2.21
C CYS A 46 -7.82 -1.61 3.65
N LYS A 47 -7.06 -2.07 4.65
CA LYS A 47 -7.21 -1.73 6.09
C LYS A 47 -8.67 -1.83 6.60
N ARG A 48 -9.47 -2.76 6.07
CA ARG A 48 -10.85 -3.03 6.53
C ARG A 48 -10.85 -4.05 7.66
N LYS A 49 -11.65 -3.79 8.70
CA LYS A 49 -11.82 -4.68 9.86
C LYS A 49 -13.05 -5.58 9.76
N ASP A 50 -14.00 -5.26 8.88
CA ASP A 50 -15.24 -6.03 8.71
C ASP A 50 -15.02 -7.29 7.85
N ASP A 51 -15.91 -8.27 7.99
CA ASP A 51 -15.93 -9.44 7.11
C ASP A 51 -16.56 -9.06 5.76
N TRP A 52 -15.78 -9.12 4.68
CA TRP A 52 -16.26 -8.84 3.32
C TRP A 52 -15.70 -9.85 2.32
N ASN A 53 -16.40 -10.02 1.19
CA ASN A 53 -16.02 -10.96 0.14
C ASN A 53 -15.18 -10.29 -0.97
N PRO A 54 -13.88 -10.62 -1.10
CA PRO A 54 -13.01 -9.98 -2.09
C PRO A 54 -13.27 -10.38 -3.54
N ASN A 55 -14.01 -11.47 -3.79
CA ASN A 55 -14.35 -11.91 -5.16
C ASN A 55 -15.24 -10.88 -5.89
N ASN A 56 -16.03 -10.14 -5.13
CA ASN A 56 -17.06 -9.25 -5.62
C ASN A 56 -16.77 -7.78 -5.32
N ALA A 57 -15.54 -7.48 -4.90
CA ALA A 57 -15.12 -6.16 -4.47
C ALA A 57 -14.10 -5.54 -5.43
N PHE A 58 -13.91 -4.23 -5.28
CA PHE A 58 -13.10 -3.44 -6.18
C PHE A 58 -12.29 -2.40 -5.42
N ILE A 59 -11.16 -1.99 -6.01
CA ILE A 59 -10.40 -0.80 -5.60
C ILE A 59 -10.46 0.21 -6.76
N CYS A 60 -10.69 1.48 -6.44
CA CYS A 60 -10.76 2.54 -7.46
C CYS A 60 -9.37 3.08 -7.86
N SER A 61 -9.26 3.68 -9.05
CA SER A 61 -8.00 4.08 -9.68
C SER A 61 -7.14 5.04 -8.86
N ILE A 62 -7.75 5.84 -7.98
CA ILE A 62 -7.02 6.82 -7.13
C ILE A 62 -6.07 6.17 -6.10
N HIS A 63 -6.16 4.85 -5.93
CA HIS A 63 -5.27 4.10 -5.04
C HIS A 63 -4.06 3.52 -5.77
N PHE A 64 -3.97 3.73 -7.09
CA PHE A 64 -2.87 3.32 -7.93
C PHE A 64 -2.19 4.55 -8.52
N THR A 65 -0.89 4.46 -8.79
CA THR A 65 -0.10 5.49 -9.48
C THR A 65 -0.11 5.21 -10.99
N GLU A 66 0.24 6.22 -11.80
CA GLU A 66 0.29 6.04 -13.27
C GLU A 66 1.26 4.91 -13.69
N ASP A 67 2.34 4.68 -12.93
CA ASP A 67 3.31 3.62 -13.16
C ASP A 67 2.76 2.20 -12.93
N ASP A 68 1.65 2.07 -12.23
CA ASP A 68 0.98 0.79 -12.06
C ASP A 68 0.23 0.34 -13.31
N PHE A 69 -0.09 1.27 -14.21
CA PHE A 69 -0.84 0.96 -15.40
C PHE A 69 0.06 0.52 -16.54
N GLU A 70 -0.42 -0.45 -17.32
CA GLU A 70 0.22 -0.81 -18.57
C GLU A 70 0.15 0.39 -19.53
N ARG A 71 1.32 0.86 -19.96
CA ARG A 71 1.40 1.85 -21.03
C ARG A 71 0.90 1.19 -22.30
N ASN A 72 -0.09 1.80 -22.92
CA ASN A 72 -0.64 1.31 -24.17
C ASN A 72 -0.56 2.42 -25.21
N LEU A 73 0.47 2.35 -26.05
CA LEU A 73 0.75 3.32 -27.11
C LEU A 73 -0.46 3.54 -28.04
N MET A 74 -1.30 2.53 -28.27
CA MET A 74 -2.51 2.67 -29.10
C MET A 74 -3.61 3.52 -28.45
N VAL A 75 -3.68 3.52 -27.12
CA VAL A 75 -4.59 4.39 -26.35
C VAL A 75 -4.02 5.81 -26.30
N GLU A 76 -2.71 5.94 -26.06
CA GLU A 76 -2.01 7.24 -26.06
C GLU A 76 -2.11 7.94 -27.43
N MET A 77 -2.11 7.17 -28.52
CA MET A 77 -2.30 7.66 -29.89
C MET A 77 -3.78 7.76 -30.30
N ASN A 78 -4.74 7.69 -29.36
CA ASN A 78 -6.18 7.86 -29.59
C ASN A 78 -6.83 6.87 -30.59
N PHE A 79 -6.17 5.77 -30.94
CA PHE A 79 -6.72 4.78 -31.88
C PHE A 79 -7.76 3.84 -31.24
N ALA A 80 -7.78 3.72 -29.90
CA ALA A 80 -8.75 2.88 -29.20
C ALA A 80 -9.07 3.41 -27.79
N ARG A 81 -10.36 3.43 -27.43
CA ARG A 81 -10.80 3.59 -26.03
C ARG A 81 -10.69 2.26 -25.30
N LYS A 82 -9.47 1.91 -24.86
CA LYS A 82 -9.26 0.69 -24.07
C LYS A 82 -9.36 1.00 -22.58
N LYS A 83 -9.96 0.08 -21.83
CA LYS A 83 -10.02 0.14 -20.37
C LYS A 83 -8.60 0.10 -19.80
N ARG A 84 -8.28 0.97 -18.83
CA ARG A 84 -6.98 0.94 -18.12
C ARG A 84 -6.74 -0.45 -17.54
N THR A 85 -5.52 -0.96 -17.67
CA THR A 85 -5.11 -2.28 -17.17
C THR A 85 -3.95 -2.09 -16.20
N LEU A 86 -4.03 -2.74 -15.04
CA LEU A 86 -2.94 -2.74 -14.06
C LEU A 86 -1.90 -3.78 -14.48
N LYS A 87 -0.62 -3.41 -14.41
CA LYS A 87 0.48 -4.35 -14.61
C LYS A 87 0.39 -5.47 -13.56
N PRO A 88 0.74 -6.72 -13.91
CA PRO A 88 0.80 -7.82 -12.96
C PRO A 88 1.72 -7.49 -11.78
N GLY A 89 1.27 -7.78 -10.55
CA GLY A 89 2.10 -7.62 -9.36
C GLY A 89 2.38 -6.18 -8.95
N ARG A 90 1.52 -5.21 -9.31
CA ARG A 90 1.64 -3.83 -8.81
C ARG A 90 1.10 -3.67 -7.40
N ILE A 91 1.91 -3.01 -6.60
CA ILE A 91 1.90 -3.04 -5.13
C ILE A 91 1.74 -1.61 -4.58
N SER A 92 1.52 -0.58 -5.40
CA SER A 92 1.47 0.82 -4.92
C SER A 92 0.51 1.08 -3.77
N THR A 93 -0.63 0.38 -3.70
CA THR A 93 -1.53 0.42 -2.53
C THR A 93 -0.84 -0.08 -1.26
N LEU A 94 -0.03 -1.14 -1.38
CA LEU A 94 0.84 -1.64 -0.31
C LEU A 94 2.07 -0.74 -0.11
N GLN A 95 2.67 -0.13 -1.14
CA GLN A 95 3.76 0.82 -0.97
C GLN A 95 3.28 2.06 -0.21
N ARG A 96 2.07 2.56 -0.51
CA ARG A 96 1.42 3.66 0.20
C ARG A 96 1.00 3.29 1.61
N TRP A 97 0.64 2.02 1.83
CA TRP A 97 0.40 1.49 3.16
C TRP A 97 1.70 1.37 3.96
N ALA A 98 2.76 0.84 3.35
CA ALA A 98 4.07 0.66 3.98
C ALA A 98 4.72 2.01 4.28
N SER A 99 4.54 3.00 3.40
CA SER A 99 5.00 4.37 3.64
C SER A 99 4.25 5.08 4.77
N SER A 100 3.17 4.50 5.30
CA SER A 100 2.50 5.02 6.49
C SER A 100 3.12 4.55 7.80
N ILE A 101 4.06 3.59 7.75
CA ILE A 101 4.82 3.14 8.92
C ILE A 101 6.01 4.10 9.07
N ASP A 102 6.08 4.78 10.21
CA ASP A 102 7.19 5.65 10.56
C ASP A 102 8.43 4.81 10.90
N MET A 103 9.45 4.93 10.04
CA MET A 103 10.74 4.25 10.15
C MET A 103 11.90 5.23 10.45
N ARG A 104 11.59 6.44 10.94
CA ARG A 104 12.62 7.42 11.31
C ARG A 104 13.55 6.89 12.40
N GLN A 105 14.76 7.47 12.44
CA GLN A 105 15.77 7.17 13.44
C GLN A 105 15.21 7.29 14.87
N GLY A 106 15.50 6.28 15.69
CA GLY A 106 15.08 6.20 17.09
C GLY A 106 14.24 4.95 17.37
N LEU A 107 13.34 5.06 18.34
CA LEU A 107 12.43 3.96 18.71
C LEU A 107 11.30 3.83 17.68
N LEU A 108 11.21 2.68 17.02
CA LEU A 108 10.17 2.35 16.04
C LEU A 108 8.80 2.15 16.72
N LYS A 109 8.11 3.26 17.02
CA LYS A 109 6.84 3.29 17.77
C LYS A 109 5.74 2.48 17.09
N ASP A 110 5.62 2.60 15.77
CA ASP A 110 4.60 1.89 15.01
C ASP A 110 4.83 0.37 15.07
N VAL A 111 6.08 -0.07 15.00
CA VAL A 111 6.45 -1.48 15.15
C VAL A 111 6.12 -1.99 16.56
N ILE A 112 6.48 -1.22 17.60
CA ILE A 112 6.14 -1.58 18.99
C ILE A 112 4.63 -1.67 19.20
N HIS A 113 3.85 -0.77 18.57
CA HIS A 113 2.39 -0.82 18.62
C HIS A 113 1.84 -2.08 17.96
N ILE A 114 2.36 -2.44 16.78
CA ILE A 114 2.00 -3.69 16.08
C ILE A 114 2.34 -4.91 16.94
N MET A 115 3.55 -4.94 17.53
CA MET A 115 3.98 -6.00 18.45
C MET A 115 3.07 -6.11 19.68
N LYS A 116 2.63 -4.98 20.25
CA LYS A 116 1.69 -4.96 21.37
C LYS A 116 0.35 -5.61 21.01
N VAL A 117 -0.17 -5.33 19.81
CA VAL A 117 -1.42 -5.94 19.32
C VAL A 117 -1.23 -7.44 19.12
N ALA A 118 -0.11 -7.87 18.53
CA ALA A 118 0.22 -9.28 18.36
C ALA A 118 0.33 -10.01 19.71
N ALA A 119 0.89 -9.34 20.72
CA ALA A 119 1.06 -9.89 22.07
C ALA A 119 -0.23 -10.05 22.88
N LEU A 120 -1.38 -9.51 22.41
CA LEU A 120 -2.67 -9.68 23.10
C LEU A 120 -3.13 -11.15 23.17
N ASN A 121 -2.69 -11.97 22.22
CA ASN A 121 -3.05 -13.38 22.16
C ASN A 121 -2.00 -14.30 22.82
N LEU A 122 -0.95 -13.72 23.41
CA LEU A 122 0.14 -14.45 24.06
C LEU A 122 -0.08 -14.56 25.57
N LYS A 123 0.33 -15.68 26.15
CA LYS A 123 0.42 -15.87 27.60
C LYS A 123 1.58 -15.05 28.16
N GLU A 124 1.56 -14.76 29.46
CA GLU A 124 2.59 -13.93 30.11
C GLU A 124 4.02 -14.43 29.87
N PHE A 125 4.25 -15.74 29.94
CA PHE A 125 5.59 -16.30 29.71
C PHE A 125 6.06 -16.18 28.24
N GLU A 126 5.13 -16.10 27.29
CA GLU A 126 5.42 -15.96 25.85
C GLU A 126 5.77 -14.50 25.48
N LYS A 127 5.51 -13.55 26.39
CA LYS A 127 5.86 -12.14 26.21
C LYS A 127 7.29 -11.82 26.65
N VAL A 128 7.97 -12.78 27.29
CA VAL A 128 9.35 -12.59 27.77
C VAL A 128 10.27 -12.52 26.55
N ALA A 129 11.00 -11.42 26.41
CA ALA A 129 11.92 -11.18 25.31
C ALA A 129 13.25 -10.60 25.84
N VAL A 130 14.35 -10.95 25.18
CA VAL A 130 15.66 -10.36 25.40
C VAL A 130 15.89 -9.32 24.29
N ILE A 131 16.30 -8.11 24.68
CA ILE A 131 16.68 -7.07 23.73
C ILE A 131 18.18 -7.16 23.52
N LEU A 132 18.59 -7.45 22.29
CA LEU A 132 19.98 -7.49 21.86
C LEU A 132 20.18 -6.38 20.83
N PHE A 133 21.30 -5.67 20.92
CA PHE A 133 21.70 -4.62 19.98
C PHE A 133 23.16 -4.81 19.63
N ASP A 134 23.48 -4.57 18.37
CA ASP A 134 24.83 -4.60 17.81
C ASP A 134 24.89 -3.54 16.71
N GLU A 135 26.10 -3.12 16.32
CA GLU A 135 26.29 -2.11 15.30
C GLU A 135 26.77 -2.73 13.99
N MET A 136 26.07 -2.45 12.90
CA MET A 136 26.46 -2.82 11.56
C MET A 136 27.20 -1.67 10.89
N LYS A 137 28.36 -1.94 10.29
CA LYS A 137 29.06 -0.94 9.46
C LYS A 137 28.31 -0.74 8.14
N VAL A 138 28.05 0.52 7.79
CA VAL A 138 27.37 0.91 6.54
C VAL A 138 28.24 1.87 5.73
N GLU A 139 27.89 2.06 4.45
CA GLU A 139 28.59 2.98 3.57
C GLU A 139 28.34 4.43 4.00
N GLU A 140 29.41 5.24 4.04
CA GLU A 140 29.36 6.62 4.51
C GLU A 140 28.94 7.57 3.38
N VAL A 141 27.63 7.62 3.11
CA VAL A 141 27.03 8.38 1.99
C VAL A 141 25.94 9.34 2.45
N TYR A 142 25.75 10.42 1.68
CA TYR A 142 24.59 11.31 1.81
C TYR A 142 23.46 10.80 0.92
N GLU A 143 22.24 10.69 1.47
CA GLU A 143 21.04 10.32 0.73
C GLU A 143 19.97 11.41 0.86
N LEU A 144 19.13 11.56 -0.17
CA LEU A 144 18.01 12.50 -0.16
C LEU A 144 16.71 11.75 0.11
N ASP A 145 16.09 11.98 1.26
CA ASP A 145 14.71 11.59 1.49
C ASP A 145 13.77 12.63 0.89
N LYS A 146 13.24 12.31 -0.29
CA LYS A 146 12.30 13.17 -1.03
C LYS A 146 10.97 13.38 -0.30
N THR A 147 10.60 12.48 0.61
CA THR A 147 9.31 12.52 1.32
C THR A 147 9.36 13.48 2.49
N ALA A 148 10.46 13.45 3.25
CA ALA A 148 10.72 14.36 4.35
C ALA A 148 11.43 15.66 3.92
N ASP A 149 11.88 15.74 2.66
CA ASP A 149 12.67 16.85 2.11
C ASP A 149 13.93 17.10 2.94
N GLU A 150 14.65 16.03 3.26
CA GLU A 150 15.84 16.05 4.10
C GLU A 150 17.01 15.28 3.48
N VAL A 151 18.22 15.71 3.82
CA VAL A 151 19.46 14.99 3.51
C VAL A 151 19.81 14.13 4.72
N VAL A 152 19.88 12.82 4.53
CA VAL A 152 20.25 11.82 5.54
C VAL A 152 21.73 11.49 5.40
N GLY A 153 22.41 11.29 6.53
CA GLY A 153 23.82 10.91 6.54
C GLY A 153 24.81 12.08 6.59
N PRO A 154 26.12 11.78 6.48
CA PRO A 154 26.65 10.45 6.27
C PRO A 154 26.74 9.69 7.61
N HIS A 155 26.40 8.42 7.59
CA HIS A 155 26.52 7.52 8.75
C HIS A 155 27.45 6.38 8.38
N LYS A 156 28.29 5.96 9.34
CA LYS A 156 29.25 4.86 9.14
C LYS A 156 28.83 3.57 9.82
N GLN A 157 27.85 3.67 10.71
CA GLN A 157 27.32 2.58 11.51
C GLN A 157 25.81 2.72 11.66
N MET A 158 25.11 1.59 11.73
CA MET A 158 23.68 1.46 11.96
C MET A 158 23.47 0.53 13.16
N GLN A 159 22.69 0.97 14.14
CA GLN A 159 22.30 0.20 15.31
C GLN A 159 21.00 -0.58 15.07
#